data_AF-A0A2M9YKV3-F1
#
_entry.id   AF-A0A2M9YKV3-F1
#
_cell.length_a   1.000
_cell.length_b   1.000
_cell.length_c   1.000
_cell.angle_alpha   90.00
_cell.angle_beta   90.00
_cell.angle_gamma   90.00
#
_symmetry.space_group_name_H-M   'P 1'
#
loop_
_entity.id
_entity.type
_entity.pdbx_description
1 polymer ?
#
loop_
_entity_poly.entity_id
_entity_poly.type
_entity_poly.pdbx_seq_one_letter_code
_entity_poly.pdbx_strand_id
1 'polypeptide(L)'
;MKVCLSFLILSLSFCLASQKDDREISGIFSEVLIFKENEKIRFEFLFYREIGEILDGRENRGFGKSPLVVDLPKIDGLPMVETRKQGLRIYSIESNTIKNEYFISFMRKDGLYKGFLRIDPQNPQRSVRVEFKK
;
A
#
# COMPACT_ATOMS: atom_id res chain seq x y z
N MET A 1 -34.83 43.03 -55.87
CA MET A 1 -33.35 42.95 -55.73
C MET A 1 -33.03 41.91 -54.66
N LYS A 2 -32.17 40.95 -55.00
CA LYS A 2 -31.58 39.94 -54.11
C LYS A 2 -30.71 40.62 -53.05
N VAL A 3 -30.81 40.23 -51.78
CA VAL A 3 -29.66 39.95 -50.87
C VAL A 3 -30.23 39.06 -49.74
N CYS A 4 -30.05 37.75 -49.80
CA CYS A 4 -28.92 36.97 -49.27
C CYS A 4 -29.03 36.69 -47.75
N LEU A 5 -29.54 35.49 -47.52
CA LEU A 5 -29.40 34.57 -46.39
C LEU A 5 -28.12 34.72 -45.53
N SER A 6 -28.29 34.82 -44.22
CA SER A 6 -27.25 34.46 -43.24
C SER A 6 -27.90 33.76 -42.04
N PHE A 7 -28.07 32.44 -42.15
CA PHE A 7 -28.35 31.58 -40.99
C PHE A 7 -27.06 31.43 -40.20
N LEU A 8 -26.98 32.10 -39.05
CA LEU A 8 -25.88 31.93 -38.09
C LEU A 8 -26.20 30.69 -37.24
N ILE A 9 -25.79 29.52 -37.75
CA ILE A 9 -25.80 28.28 -36.98
C ILE A 9 -24.66 28.41 -35.96
N LEU A 10 -25.01 28.76 -34.73
CA LEU A 10 -24.11 28.69 -33.59
C LEU A 10 -23.84 27.20 -33.33
N SER A 11 -22.72 26.71 -33.83
CA SER A 11 -22.24 25.36 -33.53
C SER A 11 -22.05 25.25 -32.02
N LEU A 12 -22.93 24.49 -31.38
CA LEU A 12 -22.73 23.90 -30.06
C LEU A 12 -21.49 23.02 -30.14
N SER A 13 -20.33 23.63 -29.92
CA SER A 13 -19.12 22.91 -29.53
C SER A 13 -19.42 22.31 -28.17
N PHE A 14 -19.96 21.08 -28.16
CA PHE A 14 -19.82 20.18 -27.04
C PHE A 14 -18.31 20.00 -26.85
N CYS A 15 -17.70 20.85 -26.02
CA CYS A 15 -16.54 20.43 -25.25
C CYS A 15 -17.04 19.25 -24.42
N LEU A 16 -16.91 18.03 -24.94
CA LEU A 16 -16.61 16.89 -24.09
C LEU A 16 -15.27 17.22 -23.45
N ALA A 17 -15.31 18.01 -22.38
CA ALA A 17 -14.32 17.91 -21.34
C ALA A 17 -14.46 16.46 -20.84
N SER A 18 -13.67 15.56 -21.43
CA SER A 18 -13.36 14.28 -20.81
C SER A 18 -12.89 14.65 -19.42
N GLN A 19 -13.79 14.53 -18.44
CA GLN A 19 -13.52 14.78 -17.05
C GLN A 19 -12.53 13.68 -16.66
N LYS A 20 -11.23 13.97 -16.87
CA LYS A 20 -10.13 13.06 -16.56
C LYS A 20 -10.19 12.86 -15.05
N ASP A 21 -10.54 11.64 -14.70
CA ASP A 21 -10.76 11.21 -13.32
C ASP A 21 -9.40 10.92 -12.70
N ASP A 22 -8.67 11.99 -12.36
CA ASP A 22 -7.39 11.92 -11.68
C ASP A 22 -7.64 11.48 -10.23
N ARG A 23 -7.85 10.17 -10.00
CA ARG A 23 -8.01 9.60 -8.66
C ARG A 23 -6.69 9.05 -8.13
N GLU A 24 -6.39 9.36 -6.88
CA GLU A 24 -5.31 8.73 -6.12
C GLU A 24 -5.73 7.31 -5.72
N ILE A 25 -5.00 6.29 -6.16
CA ILE A 25 -5.16 4.92 -5.67
C ILE A 25 -4.12 4.73 -4.57
N SER A 26 -4.58 4.57 -3.32
CA SER A 26 -3.69 4.34 -2.18
C SER A 26 -3.88 2.94 -1.60
N GLY A 27 -2.82 2.14 -1.61
CA GLY A 27 -2.75 0.85 -0.91
C GLY A 27 -1.84 0.93 0.31
N ILE A 28 -2.13 0.13 1.34
CA ILE A 28 -1.27 0.02 2.52
C ILE A 28 -0.49 -1.27 2.45
N PHE A 29 0.82 -1.17 2.66
CA PHE A 29 1.72 -2.29 2.56
C PHE A 29 2.72 -2.29 3.72
N SER A 30 3.39 -3.42 3.88
CA SER A 30 4.65 -3.50 4.62
C SER A 30 5.70 -4.15 3.75
N GLU A 31 6.92 -3.64 3.84
CA GLU A 31 8.10 -4.44 3.53
C GLU A 31 8.42 -5.24 4.79
N VAL A 32 8.58 -6.54 4.65
CA VAL A 32 8.88 -7.45 5.78
C VAL A 32 10.25 -8.05 5.52
N LEU A 33 11.24 -7.59 6.29
CA LEU A 33 12.56 -8.20 6.28
C LEU A 33 12.55 -9.41 7.22
N ILE A 34 13.12 -10.49 6.74
CA ILE A 34 13.12 -11.78 7.43
C ILE A 34 14.56 -12.21 7.65
N PHE A 35 14.92 -12.39 8.92
CA PHE A 35 16.24 -12.82 9.35
C PHE A 35 16.10 -14.15 10.06
N LYS A 36 16.73 -15.19 9.52
CA LYS A 36 16.78 -16.52 10.16
C LYS A 36 18.17 -16.73 10.74
N GLU A 37 18.24 -16.91 12.05
CA GLU A 37 19.47 -17.25 12.78
C GLU A 37 19.19 -18.50 13.61
N ASN A 38 19.78 -19.63 13.19
CA ASN A 38 19.53 -20.95 13.78
C ASN A 38 18.02 -21.31 13.77
N GLU A 39 17.45 -21.56 14.95
CA GLU A 39 16.03 -21.91 15.15
C GLU A 39 15.12 -20.68 15.35
N LYS A 40 15.69 -19.47 15.36
CA LYS A 40 14.93 -18.23 15.52
C LYS A 40 14.73 -17.53 14.19
N ILE A 41 13.54 -16.96 14.02
CA ILE A 41 13.23 -16.06 12.93
C ILE A 41 12.82 -14.71 13.50
N ARG A 42 13.43 -13.64 12.98
CA ARG A 42 13.07 -12.26 13.28
C ARG A 42 12.41 -11.64 12.06
N PHE A 43 11.27 -11.02 12.30
CA PHE A 43 10.56 -10.22 11.30
C PHE A 43 10.74 -8.74 11.63
N GLU A 44 11.05 -7.93 10.63
CA GLU A 44 11.03 -6.48 10.72
C GLU A 44 10.08 -5.90 9.68
N PHE A 45 9.10 -5.13 10.15
CA PHE A 45 8.05 -4.53 9.37
C PHE A 45 8.30 -3.03 9.22
N LEU A 46 8.30 -2.57 7.98
CA LEU A 46 8.21 -1.16 7.62
C LEU A 46 6.89 -0.93 6.90
N PHE A 47 5.91 -0.37 7.61
CA PHE A 47 4.62 -0.02 7.03
C PHE A 47 4.71 1.24 6.18
N TYR A 48 4.04 1.25 5.03
CA TYR A 48 3.96 2.39 4.15
C TYR A 48 2.65 2.42 3.39
N ARG A 49 2.26 3.62 2.95
CA ARG A 49 1.28 3.81 1.89
C ARG A 49 2.02 3.87 0.56
N GLU A 50 1.60 3.07 -0.40
CA GLU A 50 2.01 3.25 -1.79
C GLU A 50 1.09 4.28 -2.42
N ILE A 51 1.70 5.28 -3.06
CA ILE A 51 0.99 6.36 -3.76
C ILE A 51 1.02 6.02 -5.26
N GLY A 52 -0.16 5.91 -5.85
CA GLY A 52 -0.36 5.78 -7.29
C GLY A 52 -1.28 6.89 -7.81
N GLU A 53 -1.04 7.32 -9.03
CA GLU A 53 -1.88 8.29 -9.73
C GLU A 53 -2.47 7.64 -10.98
N ILE A 54 -3.72 7.96 -11.29
CA ILE A 54 -4.28 7.65 -12.61
C ILE A 54 -3.97 8.83 -13.51
N LEU A 55 -3.12 8.64 -14.53
CA LEU A 55 -2.87 9.64 -15.57
C LEU A 55 -3.39 9.09 -16.90
N ASP A 56 -4.19 9.87 -17.62
CA ASP A 56 -4.78 9.49 -18.90
C ASP A 56 -5.55 8.15 -18.88
N GLY A 57 -6.23 7.85 -17.77
CA GLY A 57 -6.98 6.61 -17.59
C GLY A 57 -6.12 5.37 -17.38
N ARG A 58 -4.81 5.52 -17.19
CA ARG A 58 -3.88 4.43 -16.83
C ARG A 58 -3.41 4.60 -15.39
N GLU A 59 -3.48 3.52 -14.63
CA GLU A 59 -2.92 3.48 -13.28
C GLU A 59 -1.39 3.46 -13.36
N ASN A 60 -0.76 4.53 -12.87
CA ASN A 60 0.67 4.63 -12.69
C ASN A 60 1.01 4.35 -11.22
N ARG A 61 1.41 3.11 -10.94
CA ARG A 61 1.88 2.69 -9.60
C ARG A 61 3.35 3.06 -9.40
N GLY A 62 3.73 3.39 -8.17
CA GLY A 62 5.15 3.53 -7.78
C GLY A 62 5.70 4.95 -7.73
N PHE A 63 4.86 5.98 -7.66
CA PHE A 63 5.31 7.38 -7.48
C PHE A 63 6.02 7.61 -6.15
N GLY A 64 5.77 6.77 -5.15
CA GLY A 64 6.52 6.81 -3.91
C GLY A 64 5.97 5.90 -2.82
N LYS A 65 6.80 5.63 -1.81
CA LYS A 65 6.42 4.98 -0.55
C LYS A 65 6.41 6.05 0.55
N SER A 66 5.24 6.29 1.14
CA SER A 66 5.12 7.20 2.29
C SER A 66 5.11 6.37 3.58
N PRO A 67 6.09 6.54 4.50
CA PRO A 67 6.12 5.81 5.77
C PRO A 67 4.82 5.97 6.54
N LEU A 68 4.33 4.86 7.09
CA LEU A 68 3.05 4.81 7.78
C LEU A 68 3.26 4.46 9.26
N VAL A 69 2.74 5.32 10.15
CA VAL A 69 2.63 5.00 11.58
C VAL A 69 1.34 4.23 11.81
N VAL A 70 1.44 3.15 12.57
CA VAL A 70 0.32 2.25 12.90
C VAL A 70 0.26 2.02 14.41
N ASP A 71 -0.93 1.71 14.90
CA ASP A 71 -1.19 1.46 16.32
C ASP A 71 -1.35 -0.04 16.59
N LEU A 72 -0.82 -0.52 17.71
CA LEU A 72 -0.98 -1.91 18.17
C LEU A 72 -0.68 -2.99 17.10
N PRO A 73 0.46 -2.93 16.38
CA PRO A 73 0.78 -3.94 15.39
C PRO A 73 1.04 -5.30 16.03
N LYS A 74 0.50 -6.35 15.40
CA LYS A 74 0.53 -7.73 15.89
C LYS A 74 0.80 -8.72 14.75
N ILE A 75 1.49 -9.81 15.07
CA ILE A 75 1.59 -11.02 14.26
C ILE A 75 1.03 -12.20 15.05
N ASP A 76 0.11 -12.97 14.47
CA ASP A 76 -0.58 -14.09 15.14
C ASP A 76 -1.16 -13.70 16.52
N GLY A 77 -1.60 -12.45 16.67
CA GLY A 77 -2.12 -11.89 17.92
C GLY A 77 -1.07 -11.39 18.92
N LEU A 78 0.22 -11.67 18.70
CA LEU A 78 1.33 -11.22 19.54
C LEU A 78 1.78 -9.80 19.14
N PRO A 79 1.96 -8.88 20.10
CA PRO A 79 2.37 -7.50 19.82
C PRO A 79 3.81 -7.43 19.31
N MET A 80 4.05 -6.52 18.37
CA MET A 80 5.39 -6.21 17.87
C MET A 80 6.05 -5.10 18.71
N VAL A 81 7.37 -5.12 18.77
CA VAL A 81 8.19 -4.10 19.41
C VAL A 81 8.53 -3.00 18.40
N GLU A 82 8.18 -1.76 18.72
CA GLU A 82 8.54 -0.59 17.91
C GLU A 82 9.96 -0.11 18.24
N THR A 83 10.74 0.16 17.19
CA THR A 83 12.04 0.83 17.27
C THR A 83 12.10 1.95 16.24
N ARG A 84 13.03 2.90 16.40
CA ARG A 84 13.24 3.99 15.44
C ARG A 84 14.65 3.95 14.87
N LYS A 85 14.77 3.96 13.54
CA LYS A 85 16.05 3.96 12.82
C LYS A 85 16.00 5.00 11.72
N GLN A 86 16.92 5.97 11.76
CA GLN A 86 17.01 7.06 10.76
C GLN A 86 15.66 7.78 10.53
N GLY A 87 14.87 7.97 11.59
CA GLY A 87 13.56 8.61 11.54
C GLY A 87 12.39 7.69 11.18
N LEU A 88 12.64 6.50 10.62
CA LEU A 88 11.64 5.48 10.29
C LEU A 88 11.27 4.65 11.53
N ARG A 89 9.98 4.30 11.65
CA ARG A 89 9.50 3.33 12.64
C ARG A 89 9.60 1.93 12.06
N ILE A 90 10.25 1.05 12.79
CA ILE A 90 10.41 -0.37 12.46
C ILE A 90 9.73 -1.18 13.55
N TYR A 91 8.85 -2.09 13.17
CA TYR A 91 8.18 -2.97 14.11
C TYR A 91 8.76 -4.35 13.99
N SER A 92 9.15 -4.96 15.10
CA SER A 92 9.89 -6.21 15.08
C SER A 92 9.34 -7.24 16.06
N ILE A 93 9.54 -8.51 15.73
CA ILE A 93 9.19 -9.62 16.61
C ILE A 93 10.04 -10.84 16.25
N GLU A 94 10.39 -11.61 17.28
CA GLU A 94 11.09 -12.88 17.15
C GLU A 94 10.10 -14.04 17.37
N SER A 95 10.27 -15.10 16.58
CA SER A 95 9.54 -16.35 16.75
C SER A 95 10.53 -17.52 16.78
N ASN A 96 10.27 -18.49 17.64
CA ASN A 96 11.01 -19.76 17.68
C ASN A 96 10.38 -20.81 16.74
N THR A 97 9.29 -20.46 16.05
CA THR A 97 8.60 -21.36 15.14
C THR A 97 8.40 -20.68 13.80
N ILE A 98 8.90 -21.33 12.75
CA ILE A 98 8.75 -20.89 11.37
C ILE A 98 7.52 -21.59 10.77
N LYS A 99 6.51 -20.81 10.39
CA LYS A 99 5.23 -21.28 9.81
C LYS A 99 5.16 -20.89 8.34
N ASN A 100 4.31 -21.57 7.57
CA ASN A 100 4.06 -21.22 6.18
C ASN A 100 3.31 -19.89 6.02
N GLU A 101 2.45 -19.55 6.99
CA GLU A 101 1.60 -18.37 6.95
C GLU A 101 1.53 -17.72 8.34
N TYR A 102 1.57 -16.39 8.35
CA TYR A 102 1.37 -15.56 9.52
C TYR A 102 0.29 -14.53 9.25
N PHE A 103 -0.52 -14.25 10.26
CA PHE A 103 -1.55 -13.23 10.21
C PHE A 103 -1.05 -11.94 10.87
N ILE A 104 -1.05 -10.84 10.13
CA ILE A 104 -0.61 -9.53 10.63
C ILE A 104 -1.81 -8.60 10.73
N SER A 105 -1.86 -7.83 11.81
CA SER A 105 -2.90 -6.82 11.98
C SER A 105 -2.40 -5.59 12.73
N PHE A 106 -3.01 -4.44 12.48
CA PHE A 106 -2.76 -3.21 13.23
C PHE A 106 -4.00 -2.31 13.17
N MET A 107 -4.07 -1.36 14.11
CA MET A 107 -5.10 -0.33 14.14
C MET A 107 -4.61 0.95 13.47
N ARG A 108 -5.56 1.67 12.89
CA ARG A 108 -5.43 3.07 12.47
C ARG A 108 -6.67 3.83 12.90
N LYS A 109 -6.62 5.16 12.78
CA LYS A 109 -7.76 6.07 13.02
C LYS A 109 -9.06 5.65 12.33
N ASP A 110 -8.95 5.01 11.17
CA ASP A 110 -10.06 4.61 10.31
C ASP A 110 -10.45 3.13 10.48
N GLY A 111 -9.72 2.32 11.24
CA GLY A 111 -10.13 0.96 11.61
C GLY A 111 -8.98 -0.05 11.72
N LEU A 112 -9.37 -1.32 11.82
CA LEU A 112 -8.46 -2.48 11.85
C LEU A 112 -8.03 -2.82 10.43
N TYR A 113 -6.74 -3.06 10.23
CA TYR A 113 -6.18 -3.54 8.98
C TYR A 113 -5.53 -4.90 9.19
N LYS A 114 -5.62 -5.76 8.18
CA LYS A 114 -5.20 -7.16 8.21
C LYS A 114 -4.46 -7.53 6.94
N GLY A 115 -3.44 -8.37 7.07
CA GLY A 115 -2.63 -8.90 5.97
C GLY A 115 -2.10 -10.28 6.30
N PHE A 116 -1.69 -11.02 5.27
CA PHE A 116 -1.11 -12.35 5.39
C PHE A 116 0.31 -12.35 4.85
N LEU A 117 1.25 -12.84 5.65
CA LEU A 117 2.61 -13.10 5.23
C LEU A 117 2.75 -14.59 4.95
N ARG A 118 3.19 -14.94 3.75
CA ARG A 118 3.51 -16.33 3.38
C ARG A 118 5.01 -16.46 3.18
N ILE A 119 5.60 -17.45 3.84
CA ILE A 119 7.02 -17.76 3.71
C ILE A 119 7.20 -19.27 3.55
N ASP A 120 8.29 -19.67 2.92
CA ASP A 120 8.72 -21.08 2.94
C ASP A 120 9.58 -21.31 4.20
N PRO A 121 9.18 -22.19 5.15
CA PRO A 121 9.97 -22.44 6.35
C PRO A 121 11.34 -23.05 6.11
N GLN A 122 11.48 -23.82 5.02
CA GLN A 122 12.74 -24.45 4.65
C GLN A 122 13.70 -23.42 4.05
N ASN A 123 13.17 -22.53 3.21
CA ASN A 123 13.95 -21.51 2.53
C ASN A 123 13.26 -20.13 2.58
N PRO A 124 13.24 -19.46 3.74
CA PRO A 124 12.52 -18.19 3.88
C PRO A 124 13.16 -17.10 3.03
N GLN A 125 12.33 -16.38 2.28
CA GLN A 125 12.76 -15.22 1.52
C GLN A 125 13.30 -14.15 2.47
N ARG A 126 14.32 -13.37 2.06
CA ARG A 126 14.88 -12.29 2.89
C ARG A 126 13.96 -11.08 3.03
N SER A 127 13.10 -10.85 2.03
CA SER A 127 12.11 -9.78 2.04
C SER A 127 10.83 -10.22 1.38
N VAL A 128 9.69 -9.84 1.95
CA VAL A 128 8.36 -10.05 1.39
C VAL A 128 7.53 -8.78 1.54
N ARG A 129 6.78 -8.43 0.50
CA ARG A 129 5.79 -7.36 0.55
C ARG A 129 4.44 -7.92 0.96
N VAL A 130 3.82 -7.31 1.96
CA VAL A 130 2.48 -7.68 2.44
C VAL A 130 1.50 -6.54 2.17
N GLU A 131 0.35 -6.85 1.57
CA GLU A 131 -0.77 -5.91 1.41
C GLU A 131 -1.70 -5.99 2.62
N PHE A 132 -2.23 -4.84 3.03
CA PHE A 132 -3.18 -4.73 4.14
C PHE A 132 -4.52 -4.19 3.67
N LYS A 133 -5.58 -4.89 4.06
CA LYS A 133 -6.98 -4.52 3.80
C LYS A 133 -7.73 -4.35 5.11
N LYS A 134 -8.75 -3.51 5.10
CA LYS A 134 -9.61 -3.26 6.24
C LYS A 134 -10.56 -4.43 6.48
#